data_AF-A0A1M5B0T3-F1
#
_entry.id   AF-A0A1M5B0T3-F1
#
_cell.length_a   1.000
_cell.length_b   1.000
_cell.length_c   1.000
_cell.angle_alpha   90.00
_cell.angle_beta   90.00
_cell.angle_gamma   90.00
#
_symmetry.space_group_name_H-M   'P 1'
#
loop_
_entity.id
_entity.type
_entity.pdbx_description
1 polymer ?
#
loop_
_entity_poly.entity_id
_entity_poly.type
_entity_poly.pdbx_seq_one_letter_code
_entity_poly.pdbx_strand_id
1 'polypeptide(L)'
;MQVHHAGYRIRGFYRIAALGHLWAMTPKDAQRRLHILRFWDTHGLEATQDAFDVSRRTLYRWKQALREQGGNPAALAARSCAPKRRRTPKTDPRLVAEIRRL
;
A
#
# COMPACT_ATOMS: atom_id res chain seq x y z
N MET A 1 -25.82 16.31 -15.71
CA MET A 1 -25.00 16.21 -14.48
C MET A 1 -25.03 17.56 -13.77
N GLN A 2 -25.60 17.64 -12.57
CA GLN A 2 -25.47 18.83 -11.72
C GLN A 2 -24.15 18.72 -10.93
N VAL A 3 -23.28 19.72 -11.05
CA VAL A 3 -22.02 19.79 -10.31
C VAL A 3 -22.29 20.53 -9.00
N HIS A 4 -22.29 19.80 -7.88
CA HIS A 4 -22.44 20.40 -6.55
C HIS A 4 -21.06 20.75 -5.97
N HIS A 5 -20.83 22.03 -5.67
CA HIS A 5 -19.58 22.49 -5.05
C HIS A 5 -19.64 22.30 -3.52
N ALA A 6 -19.37 21.09 -3.05
CA ALA A 6 -19.45 20.70 -1.62
C ALA A 6 -18.61 21.56 -0.63
N GLY A 7 -17.65 22.36 -1.13
CA GLY A 7 -16.74 23.18 -0.32
C GLY A 7 -16.69 24.65 -0.69
N TYR A 8 -17.70 25.16 -1.40
CA TYR A 8 -17.70 26.56 -1.86
C TYR A 8 -17.62 27.53 -0.66
N ARG A 9 -16.75 28.55 -0.77
CA ARG A 9 -16.41 29.57 0.27
C ARG A 9 -15.63 29.09 1.49
N ILE A 10 -15.38 27.79 1.67
CA ILE A 10 -14.53 27.30 2.76
C ILE A 10 -13.07 27.27 2.27
N ARG A 11 -12.26 28.22 2.75
CA ARG A 11 -10.85 28.32 2.36
C ARG A 11 -10.10 27.05 2.76
N GLY A 12 -9.43 26.42 1.81
CA GLY A 12 -8.63 25.22 2.06
C GLY A 12 -9.42 23.90 2.16
N PHE A 13 -10.74 23.91 2.03
CA PHE A 13 -11.57 22.69 2.07
C PHE A 13 -11.06 21.62 1.09
N TYR A 14 -10.86 21.98 -0.17
CA TYR A 14 -10.38 21.04 -1.18
C TYR A 14 -8.98 20.49 -0.88
N ARG A 15 -8.13 21.25 -0.19
CA ARG A 15 -6.79 20.80 0.22
C ARG A 15 -6.91 19.73 1.32
N ILE A 16 -7.74 19.97 2.33
CA ILE A 16 -8.00 19.02 3.41
C ILE A 16 -8.72 17.78 2.88
N ALA A 17 -9.72 17.96 2.02
CA ALA A 17 -10.44 16.87 1.38
C ALA A 17 -9.52 15.98 0.54
N ALA A 18 -8.58 16.57 -0.21
CA ALA A 18 -7.58 15.82 -0.97
C ALA A 18 -6.68 14.98 -0.04
N LEU A 19 -6.24 15.52 1.10
CA LEU A 19 -5.45 14.79 2.09
C LEU A 19 -6.26 13.66 2.74
N GLY A 20 -7.51 13.93 3.13
CA GLY A 20 -8.41 12.93 3.70
C GLY A 20 -8.72 11.82 2.72
N HIS A 21 -8.92 12.15 1.44
CA HIS A 21 -9.11 11.18 0.37
C HIS A 21 -7.87 10.32 0.15
N LEU A 22 -6.68 10.93 0.10
CA LEU A 22 -5.41 10.20 0.01
C LEU A 22 -5.23 9.22 1.17
N TRP A 23 -5.58 9.65 2.39
CA TRP A 23 -5.54 8.78 3.57
C TRP A 23 -6.54 7.62 3.48
N ALA A 24 -7.78 7.89 3.05
CA ALA A 24 -8.82 6.88 2.87
C ALA A 24 -8.48 5.85 1.77
N MET A 25 -7.82 6.31 0.69
CA MET A 25 -7.35 5.44 -0.39
C MET A 25 -6.10 4.63 -0.03
N THR A 26 -5.39 5.02 1.05
CA THR A 26 -4.19 4.30 1.47
C THR A 26 -4.58 2.93 2.04
N PRO A 27 -4.00 1.82 1.55
CA PRO A 27 -4.35 0.49 2.05
C PRO A 27 -3.99 0.35 3.54
N LYS A 28 -4.80 -0.44 4.27
CA LYS A 28 -4.61 -0.65 5.72
C LYS A 28 -3.20 -1.12 6.09
N ASP A 29 -2.59 -1.93 5.23
CA ASP A 29 -1.20 -2.40 5.40
C ASP A 29 -0.20 -1.25 5.41
N ALA A 30 -0.38 -0.26 4.53
CA ALA A 30 0.49 0.90 4.45
C ALA A 30 0.32 1.80 5.68
N GLN A 31 -0.90 1.96 6.18
CA GLN A 31 -1.17 2.69 7.42
C GLN A 31 -0.50 2.01 8.62
N ARG A 32 -0.58 0.68 8.73
CA ARG A 32 0.11 -0.10 9.78
C ARG A 32 1.63 0.08 9.70
N ARG A 33 2.21 -0.02 8.51
CA ARG A 33 3.67 0.19 8.33
C ARG A 33 4.11 1.60 8.67
N LEU A 34 3.31 2.61 8.34
CA LEU A 34 3.57 4.00 8.75
C LEU A 34 3.53 4.16 10.26
N HIS A 35 2.58 3.52 10.94
CA HIS A 35 2.50 3.53 12.40
C HIS A 35 3.76 2.92 13.04
N ILE A 36 4.24 1.78 12.52
CA ILE A 36 5.50 1.15 12.98
C ILE A 36 6.70 2.08 12.76
N LEU A 37 6.79 2.76 11.62
CA LEU A 37 7.88 3.72 11.38
C LEU A 37 7.83 4.91 12.35
N ARG A 38 6.63 5.41 12.68
CA ARG A 38 6.47 6.47 13.69
C ARG A 38 6.88 6.00 15.09
N PHE A 39 6.46 4.79 15.46
CA PHE A 39 6.90 4.16 16.72
C PHE A 39 8.42 4.01 16.77
N TRP A 40 9.04 3.64 15.65
CA TRP A 40 10.48 3.54 15.55
C TRP A 40 11.19 4.87 15.74
N ASP A 41 10.68 5.94 15.15
CA ASP A 41 11.25 7.28 15.32
C ASP A 41 11.13 7.78 16.78
N THR A 42 10.14 7.32 17.57
CA THR A 42 9.97 7.71 18.97
C THR A 42 10.68 6.80 19.98
N HIS A 43 10.71 5.49 19.77
CA HIS A 43 11.21 4.51 20.75
C HIS A 43 12.53 3.83 20.37
N GLY A 44 13.00 4.01 19.13
CA GLY A 44 14.25 3.40 18.68
C GLY A 44 14.10 1.94 18.24
N LEU A 45 15.23 1.39 17.77
CA LEU A 45 15.24 0.19 16.93
C LEU A 45 14.90 -1.10 17.69
N GLU A 46 15.47 -1.29 18.88
CA GLU A 46 15.29 -2.52 19.66
C GLU A 46 13.85 -2.67 20.13
N ALA A 47 13.25 -1.61 20.69
CA ALA A 47 11.85 -1.60 21.10
C ALA A 47 10.88 -1.89 19.94
N THR A 48 11.21 -1.42 18.72
CA THR A 48 10.37 -1.67 17.54
C THR A 48 10.46 -3.12 17.09
N GLN A 49 11.66 -3.72 17.15
CA GLN A 49 11.85 -5.12 16.80
C GLN A 49 11.10 -6.02 17.77
N ASP A 50 11.20 -5.74 19.07
CA ASP A 50 10.52 -6.49 20.12
C ASP A 50 8.99 -6.37 20.02
N ALA A 51 8.45 -5.16 19.81
CA ALA A 51 7.01 -4.93 19.76
C ALA A 51 6.31 -5.45 18.49
N PHE A 52 6.99 -5.45 17.34
CA PHE A 52 6.36 -5.73 16.05
C PHE A 52 6.93 -6.92 15.29
N ASP A 53 8.01 -7.54 15.79
CA ASP A 53 8.74 -8.64 15.16
C ASP A 53 9.14 -8.34 13.69
N VAL A 54 9.59 -7.11 13.44
CA VAL A 54 10.01 -6.66 12.12
C VAL A 54 11.52 -6.52 12.08
N SER A 55 12.18 -7.25 11.16
CA SER A 55 13.63 -7.14 11.00
C SER A 55 14.09 -5.70 10.73
N ARG A 56 15.27 -5.35 11.27
CA ARG A 56 15.96 -4.08 10.98
C ARG A 56 15.96 -3.74 9.49
N ARG A 57 16.35 -4.70 8.65
CA ARG A 57 16.45 -4.51 7.19
C ARG A 57 15.12 -4.09 6.57
N THR A 58 14.01 -4.67 7.03
CA THR A 58 12.66 -4.30 6.57
C THR A 58 12.31 -2.86 6.93
N LEU A 59 12.61 -2.42 8.16
CA LEU A 59 12.36 -1.05 8.62
C LEU A 59 13.13 -0.01 7.79
N TYR A 60 14.43 -0.24 7.56
CA TYR A 60 15.23 0.65 6.72
C TYR A 60 14.73 0.70 5.28
N ARG A 61 14.33 -0.44 4.70
CA ARG A 61 13.75 -0.49 3.35
C ARG A 61 12.46 0.33 3.25
N TRP A 62 11.60 0.27 4.27
CA TRP A 62 10.38 1.08 4.32
C TRP A 62 10.69 2.57 4.49
N LYS A 63 11.66 2.93 5.34
CA LYS A 63 12.10 4.33 5.52
C LYS A 63 12.68 4.91 4.24
N GLN A 64 13.45 4.13 3.48
CA GLN A 64 13.95 4.52 2.17
C GLN A 64 12.80 4.74 1.17
N ALA A 65 11.87 3.79 1.04
CA ALA A 65 10.73 3.90 0.13
C ALA A 65 9.86 5.13 0.44
N LEU A 66 9.70 5.47 1.73
CA LEU A 66 8.97 6.66 2.16
C LEU A 66 9.70 7.96 1.78
N ARG A 67 11.04 7.99 1.89
CA ARG A 67 11.88 9.13 1.48
C ARG A 67 11.83 9.36 -0.03
N GLU A 68 11.92 8.29 -0.82
CA GLU A 68 11.87 8.35 -2.29
C GLU A 68 10.53 8.91 -2.80
N GLN A 69 9.45 8.71 -2.05
CA GLN A 69 8.09 9.16 -2.39
C GLN A 69 7.68 10.44 -1.64
N GLY A 70 8.65 11.18 -1.09
CA GLY A 70 8.40 12.48 -0.45
C GLY A 70 7.46 12.42 0.76
N GLY A 71 7.39 11.29 1.47
CA GLY A 71 6.51 11.10 2.62
C GLY A 71 5.12 10.56 2.31
N ASN A 72 4.83 10.15 1.07
CA ASN A 72 3.53 9.57 0.73
C ASN A 72 3.37 8.15 1.34
N PRO A 73 2.36 7.91 2.21
CA PRO A 73 2.15 6.60 2.83
C PRO A 73 1.78 5.50 1.84
N ALA A 74 1.24 5.83 0.66
CA ALA A 74 0.93 4.84 -0.39
C ALA A 74 2.18 4.04 -0.82
N ALA A 75 3.38 4.61 -0.67
CA ALA A 75 4.66 3.95 -0.96
C ALA A 75 4.90 2.69 -0.10
N LEU A 76 4.27 2.63 1.07
CA LEU A 76 4.42 1.54 2.03
C LEU A 76 3.44 0.39 1.74
N ALA A 77 2.58 0.48 0.72
CA ALA A 77 1.66 -0.59 0.38
C ALA A 77 2.40 -1.92 0.10
N ALA A 78 1.74 -3.03 0.42
CA ALA A 78 2.26 -4.34 0.03
C ALA A 78 2.31 -4.43 -1.49
N ARG A 79 3.47 -4.81 -2.03
CA ARG A 79 3.58 -5.15 -3.44
C ARG A 79 3.03 -6.56 -3.65
N SER A 80 2.56 -6.84 -4.85
CA SER A 80 2.13 -8.18 -5.22
C SER A 80 3.25 -9.20 -4.97
N CYS A 81 2.91 -10.26 -4.22
CA CYS A 81 3.76 -11.45 -4.07
C CYS A 81 3.64 -12.40 -5.26
N ALA A 82 2.77 -12.09 -6.24
CA ALA A 82 2.60 -12.95 -7.40
C ALA A 82 3.89 -12.97 -8.24
N PRO A 83 4.28 -14.15 -8.77
CA PRO A 83 5.42 -14.23 -9.67
C PRO A 83 5.15 -13.41 -10.93
N LYS A 84 6.18 -12.70 -11.41
CA LYS A 84 6.10 -11.88 -12.63
C LYS A 84 5.72 -12.72 -13.86
N ARG A 85 6.25 -13.94 -13.94
CA ARG A 85 5.95 -14.90 -15.01
C ARG A 85 5.25 -16.10 -14.39
N ARG A 86 3.95 -16.20 -14.59
CA ARG A 86 3.18 -17.40 -14.26
C ARG A 86 3.41 -18.44 -15.36
N ARG A 87 3.63 -19.70 -14.96
CA ARG A 87 3.74 -20.80 -15.92
C ARG A 87 2.39 -20.97 -16.61
N THR A 88 2.35 -20.88 -17.93
CA THR A 88 1.20 -21.29 -18.72
C THR A 88 1.29 -22.79 -19.00
N PRO A 89 0.18 -23.53 -18.95
CA PRO A 89 0.17 -24.91 -19.43
C PRO A 89 0.56 -24.94 -20.92
N LYS A 90 1.34 -25.94 -21.32
CA LYS A 90 1.71 -26.16 -22.74
C LYS A 90 0.63 -26.89 -23.53
N THR A 91 -0.37 -27.44 -22.83
CA THR A 91 -1.45 -28.24 -23.43
C THR A 91 -2.36 -27.36 -24.28
N ASP A 92 -2.78 -27.89 -25.44
CA ASP A 92 -3.74 -27.22 -26.30
C ASP A 92 -5.07 -27.00 -25.55
N PRO A 93 -5.59 -25.77 -25.50
CA PRO A 93 -6.85 -25.47 -24.82
C PRO A 93 -8.06 -26.26 -25.37
N ARG A 94 -8.03 -26.70 -26.63
CA ARG A 94 -9.09 -27.53 -27.23
C ARG A 94 -9.21 -28.89 -26.56
N LEU A 95 -8.08 -29.52 -26.25
CA LEU A 95 -8.06 -30.80 -25.53
C LEU A 95 -8.62 -30.64 -24.12
N VAL A 96 -8.25 -29.55 -23.43
CA VAL A 96 -8.78 -29.26 -22.09
C VAL A 96 -10.28 -28.97 -22.14
N ALA A 97 -10.76 -28.29 -23.18
CA ALA A 97 -12.18 -28.00 -23.37
C ALA A 97 -12.99 -29.28 -23.62
N GLU A 98 -12.49 -30.20 -24.46
CA GLU A 98 -13.17 -31.46 -24.74
C GLU A 98 -13.20 -32.38 -23.50
N ILE A 99 -12.10 -32.47 -22.74
CA ILE A 99 -12.06 -33.21 -21.47
C ILE A 99 -13.09 -32.68 -20.47
N ARG A 100 -13.35 -31.37 -20.44
CA ARG A 100 -14.34 -30.77 -19.54
C ARG A 100 -15.79 -30.98 -19.97
N ARG A 101 -16.03 -31.32 -21.24
CA ARG A 101 -17.35 -31.53 -21.82
C ARG A 101 -17.89 -32.93 -21.55
N LEU A 102 -17.00 -33.92 -21.58
CA LEU A 102 -17.27 -35.33 -21.25
C LEU A 102 -17.54 -35.49 -19.75
#